data_AF-A0A7X9BKM8-F1
#
_entry.id   AF-A0A7X9BKM8-F1
#
_cell.length_a   1.000
_cell.length_b   1.000
_cell.length_c   1.000
_cell.angle_alpha   90.00
_cell.angle_beta   90.00
_cell.angle_gamma   90.00
#
_symmetry.space_group_name_H-M   'P 1'
#
loop_
_entity.id
_entity.type
_entity.pdbx_description
1 polymer ?
#
loop_
_entity_poly.entity_id
_entity_poly.type
_entity_poly.pdbx_seq_one_letter_code
_entity_poly.pdbx_strand_id
1 'polypeptide(L)'
;MAQPDNSGNFFQRLISAILGSFDPEAEKKRILRSIAKEVNKSKFKFYKHSSGDAQVGLAKFFYEIYKNIGAAQVMFESTQNPNAFKHAVIDFVMNEKQRELIEFLNEQAILALAQTMPPNELKKKIQTDLETLSQEFDIQKIQKIDALYTKLMLFQSFCTFDFYFLLKKFDSSLMERDFNY
;
A
#
# COMPACT_ATOMS: atom_id res chain seq x y z
N MET A 1 75.23 -13.54 -30.48
CA MET A 1 73.96 -13.59 -31.24
C MET A 1 72.82 -13.24 -30.29
N ALA A 2 71.90 -12.41 -30.76
CA ALA A 2 70.88 -11.70 -29.98
C ALA A 2 69.77 -12.61 -29.38
N GLN A 3 69.03 -12.02 -28.43
CA GLN A 3 67.94 -12.56 -27.60
C GLN A 3 66.75 -13.13 -28.39
N PRO A 4 65.93 -14.02 -27.78
CA PRO A 4 64.49 -14.01 -27.95
C PRO A 4 63.84 -13.17 -26.83
N ASP A 5 63.15 -12.12 -27.26
CA ASP A 5 62.27 -11.26 -26.48
C ASP A 5 61.18 -12.08 -25.76
N ASN A 6 61.17 -12.05 -24.42
CA ASN A 6 60.08 -12.62 -23.59
C ASN A 6 59.31 -11.52 -22.85
N SER A 7 59.15 -10.36 -23.50
CA SER A 7 58.48 -9.17 -22.98
C SER A 7 56.98 -9.11 -23.31
N GLY A 8 56.41 -10.17 -23.90
CA GLY A 8 55.00 -10.21 -24.32
C GLY A 8 53.97 -10.75 -23.30
N ASN A 9 54.38 -11.29 -22.15
CA ASN A 9 53.47 -12.10 -21.32
C ASN A 9 52.88 -11.42 -20.07
N PHE A 10 53.50 -10.36 -19.54
CA PHE A 10 53.02 -9.74 -18.30
C PHE A 10 51.84 -8.80 -18.57
N PHE A 11 51.97 -7.91 -19.58
CA PHE A 11 50.88 -7.02 -19.96
C PHE A 11 49.72 -7.76 -20.61
N GLN A 12 49.96 -8.82 -21.40
CA GLN A 12 48.87 -9.66 -21.90
C GLN A 12 48.16 -10.43 -20.79
N ARG A 13 48.87 -10.88 -19.73
CA ARG A 13 48.25 -11.48 -18.54
C ARG A 13 47.50 -10.48 -17.67
N LEU A 14 48.01 -9.26 -17.55
CA LEU A 14 47.35 -8.18 -16.80
C LEU A 14 46.10 -7.68 -17.55
N ILE A 15 46.20 -7.52 -18.87
CA ILE A 15 45.09 -7.13 -19.74
C ILE A 15 44.07 -8.26 -19.84
N SER A 16 44.47 -9.54 -19.93
CA SER A 16 43.52 -10.66 -19.85
C SER A 16 42.94 -10.89 -18.45
N ALA A 17 43.64 -10.53 -17.37
CA ALA A 17 43.05 -10.52 -16.02
C ALA A 17 42.07 -9.36 -15.80
N ILE A 18 42.22 -8.25 -16.51
CA ILE A 18 41.34 -7.06 -16.42
C ILE A 18 40.19 -7.11 -17.44
N LEU A 19 40.41 -7.68 -18.63
CA LEU A 19 39.45 -7.73 -19.75
C LEU A 19 38.94 -9.14 -20.08
N GLY A 20 39.58 -10.19 -19.57
CA GLY A 20 39.40 -11.58 -20.01
C GLY A 20 38.80 -12.49 -18.95
N SER A 21 37.68 -12.08 -18.37
CA SER A 21 36.56 -12.97 -18.06
C SER A 21 35.47 -12.09 -17.45
N PHE A 22 34.34 -11.97 -18.15
CA PHE A 22 33.08 -11.64 -17.48
C PHE A 22 32.75 -12.84 -16.60
N ASP A 23 33.45 -12.98 -15.47
CA ASP A 23 33.10 -13.94 -14.44
C ASP A 23 31.80 -13.43 -13.81
N PRO A 24 30.65 -14.07 -14.07
CA PRO A 24 29.37 -13.61 -13.59
C PRO A 24 29.33 -13.58 -12.06
N GLU A 25 30.10 -14.44 -11.38
CA GLU A 25 30.20 -14.45 -9.92
C GLU A 25 31.02 -13.26 -9.38
N ALA A 26 32.08 -12.84 -10.08
CA ALA A 26 32.82 -11.64 -9.73
C ALA A 26 31.96 -10.37 -9.91
N GLU A 27 31.19 -10.28 -10.99
CA GLU A 27 30.28 -9.18 -11.25
C GLU A 27 29.14 -9.13 -10.22
N LYS A 28 28.49 -10.27 -9.95
CA LYS A 28 27.49 -10.43 -8.88
C LYS A 28 28.04 -10.00 -7.53
N LYS A 29 29.25 -10.43 -7.16
CA LYS A 29 29.92 -10.03 -5.92
C LYS A 29 30.22 -8.54 -5.87
N ARG A 30 30.56 -7.91 -7.01
CA ARG A 30 30.76 -6.46 -7.12
C ARG A 30 29.44 -5.70 -6.89
N ILE A 31 28.35 -6.15 -7.53
CA ILE A 31 27.01 -5.56 -7.36
C ILE A 31 26.55 -5.70 -5.91
N LEU A 32 26.65 -6.89 -5.32
CA LEU A 32 26.31 -7.13 -3.91
C LEU A 32 27.12 -6.23 -2.96
N ARG A 33 28.41 -5.99 -3.24
CA ARG A 33 29.22 -5.05 -2.46
C ARG A 33 28.76 -3.60 -2.62
N SER A 34 28.29 -3.20 -3.81
CA SER A 34 27.73 -1.85 -4.03
C SER A 34 26.44 -1.67 -3.25
N ILE A 35 25.51 -2.63 -3.36
CA ILE A 35 24.25 -2.65 -2.62
C ILE A 35 24.55 -2.60 -1.11
N ALA A 36 25.47 -3.42 -0.61
CA ALA A 36 25.85 -3.40 0.80
C ALA A 36 26.43 -2.04 1.23
N LYS A 37 27.21 -1.37 0.38
CA LYS A 37 27.72 -0.01 0.67
C LYS A 37 26.59 1.02 0.70
N GLU A 38 25.63 0.94 -0.22
CA GLU A 38 24.48 1.84 -0.26
C GLU A 38 23.57 1.65 0.95
N VAL A 39 23.29 0.40 1.33
CA VAL A 39 22.52 0.07 2.55
C VAL A 39 23.27 0.53 3.80
N ASN A 40 24.59 0.34 3.89
CA ASN A 40 25.40 0.82 5.02
C ASN A 40 25.51 2.35 5.10
N LYS A 41 25.34 3.07 3.97
CA LYS A 41 25.25 4.53 3.94
C LYS A 41 23.87 5.04 4.37
N SER A 42 22.84 4.19 4.38
CA SER A 42 21.55 4.57 4.93
C SER A 42 21.71 4.95 6.40
N LYS A 43 20.99 5.98 6.84
CA LYS A 43 20.99 6.41 8.25
C LYS A 43 20.43 5.31 9.18
N PHE A 44 19.70 4.34 8.63
CA PHE A 44 19.01 3.30 9.37
C PHE A 44 19.84 2.00 9.37
N LYS A 45 20.33 1.63 10.55
CA LYS A 45 21.08 0.38 10.78
C LYS A 45 20.15 -0.70 11.32
N PHE A 46 19.29 -1.23 10.45
CA PHE A 46 18.25 -2.20 10.84
C PHE A 46 18.71 -3.65 10.84
N TYR A 47 19.76 -3.98 10.11
CA TYR A 47 20.19 -5.36 9.92
C TYR A 47 21.72 -5.43 9.90
N LYS A 48 22.27 -6.43 10.59
CA LYS A 48 23.70 -6.73 10.60
C LYS A 48 23.97 -7.96 9.73
N HIS A 49 24.43 -7.72 8.51
CA HIS A 49 24.68 -8.77 7.53
C HIS A 49 25.69 -9.84 7.98
N SER A 50 26.66 -9.49 8.84
CA SER A 50 27.70 -10.44 9.24
C SER A 50 27.22 -11.50 10.23
N SER A 51 26.22 -11.19 11.06
CA SER A 51 25.64 -12.15 12.00
C SER A 51 24.24 -12.61 11.62
N GLY A 52 23.60 -11.94 10.66
CA GLY A 52 22.23 -12.24 10.26
C GLY A 52 21.17 -11.65 11.21
N ASP A 53 21.59 -10.77 12.12
CA ASP A 53 20.72 -10.28 13.19
C ASP A 53 19.99 -9.00 12.80
N ALA A 54 18.69 -8.98 13.04
CA ALA A 54 17.92 -7.76 13.12
C ALA A 54 18.41 -6.91 14.30
N GLN A 55 18.49 -5.60 14.08
CA GLN A 55 18.99 -4.64 15.08
C GLN A 55 17.84 -3.98 15.81
N VAL A 56 18.12 -3.45 17.01
CA VAL A 56 17.16 -2.72 17.85
C VAL A 56 16.51 -1.54 17.10
N GLY A 57 17.24 -0.90 16.18
CA GLY A 57 16.69 0.16 15.34
C GLY A 57 15.48 -0.29 14.51
N LEU A 58 15.46 -1.54 14.05
CA LEU A 58 14.34 -2.11 13.31
C LEU A 58 13.11 -2.31 14.20
N ALA A 59 13.32 -2.81 15.42
CA ALA A 59 12.26 -2.94 16.42
C ALA A 59 11.62 -1.58 16.73
N LYS A 60 12.46 -0.55 16.96
CA LYS A 60 11.98 0.82 17.18
C LYS A 60 11.17 1.34 16.00
N PHE A 61 11.64 1.09 14.77
CA PHE A 61 10.91 1.47 13.57
C PHE A 61 9.50 0.84 13.49
N PHE A 62 9.40 -0.48 13.74
CA PHE A 62 8.10 -1.15 13.75
C PHE A 62 7.22 -0.75 14.93
N TYR A 63 7.81 -0.44 16.09
CA TYR A 63 7.06 0.08 17.24
C TYR A 63 6.46 1.45 16.94
N GLU A 64 7.22 2.34 16.30
CA GLU A 64 6.68 3.63 15.84
C GLU A 64 5.53 3.44 14.84
N ILE A 65 5.65 2.50 13.89
CA ILE A 65 4.54 2.17 12.99
C ILE A 65 3.32 1.72 13.81
N TYR A 66 3.49 0.72 14.67
CA TYR A 66 2.42 0.15 15.50
C TYR A 66 1.71 1.22 16.34
N LYS A 67 2.47 2.12 16.95
CA LYS A 67 1.97 3.26 17.72
C LYS A 67 1.14 4.22 16.86
N ASN A 68 1.65 4.58 15.68
CA ASN A 68 0.99 5.55 14.80
C ASN A 68 -0.31 4.99 14.18
N ILE A 69 -0.37 3.69 13.89
CA ILE A 69 -1.57 3.06 13.31
C ILE A 69 -2.60 2.63 14.35
N GLY A 70 -2.26 2.64 15.65
CA GLY A 70 -3.09 2.03 16.69
C GLY A 70 -4.55 2.52 16.70
N ALA A 71 -4.79 3.81 16.48
CA ALA A 71 -6.15 4.35 16.39
C ALA A 71 -6.91 3.82 15.16
N ALA A 72 -6.26 3.72 14.00
CA ALA A 72 -6.85 3.19 12.78
C ALA A 72 -7.10 1.67 12.90
N GLN A 73 -6.20 0.93 13.56
CA GLN A 73 -6.36 -0.49 13.82
C GLN A 73 -7.66 -0.77 14.59
N VAL A 74 -7.90 -0.03 15.68
CA VAL A 74 -9.13 -0.17 16.49
C VAL A 74 -10.38 0.13 15.65
N MET A 75 -10.35 1.17 14.82
CA MET A 75 -11.47 1.49 13.92
C MET A 75 -11.77 0.31 12.98
N PHE A 76 -10.74 -0.22 12.30
CA PHE A 76 -10.92 -1.33 11.36
C PHE A 76 -11.42 -2.60 12.03
N GLU A 77 -10.91 -2.96 13.20
CA GLU A 77 -11.33 -4.14 13.95
C GLU A 77 -12.76 -4.02 14.50
N SER A 78 -13.19 -2.81 14.88
CA SER A 78 -14.54 -2.57 15.40
C SER A 78 -15.63 -2.57 14.33
N THR A 79 -15.27 -2.52 13.04
CA THR A 79 -16.22 -2.45 11.93
C THR A 79 -16.78 -3.84 11.61
N GLN A 80 -18.02 -4.11 12.06
CA GLN A 80 -18.66 -5.42 11.85
C GLN A 80 -19.24 -5.61 10.44
N ASN A 81 -19.68 -4.53 9.78
CA ASN A 81 -20.31 -4.64 8.47
C ASN A 81 -19.23 -4.66 7.37
N PRO A 82 -19.09 -5.77 6.61
CA PRO A 82 -18.08 -5.89 5.56
C PRO A 82 -18.28 -4.91 4.39
N ASN A 83 -19.48 -4.35 4.23
CA ASN A 83 -19.78 -3.36 3.19
C ASN A 83 -19.65 -1.91 3.66
N ALA A 84 -19.36 -1.65 4.95
CA ALA A 84 -19.26 -0.29 5.48
C ALA A 84 -18.27 0.58 4.69
N PHE A 85 -17.10 0.03 4.35
CA PHE A 85 -16.09 0.74 3.58
C PHE A 85 -16.45 0.92 2.11
N LYS A 86 -17.22 0.00 1.51
CA LYS A 86 -17.74 0.19 0.15
C LYS A 86 -18.70 1.38 0.10
N HIS A 87 -19.63 1.43 1.05
CA HIS A 87 -20.56 2.56 1.16
C HIS A 87 -19.83 3.87 1.43
N ALA A 88 -18.90 3.90 2.39
CA ALA A 88 -18.13 5.10 2.68
C ALA A 88 -17.35 5.64 1.47
N VAL A 89 -16.76 4.76 0.66
CA VAL A 89 -16.04 5.15 -0.56
C VAL A 89 -16.99 5.71 -1.62
N ILE A 90 -18.14 5.05 -1.82
CA ILE A 90 -19.17 5.49 -2.75
C ILE A 90 -19.69 6.87 -2.33
N ASP A 91 -20.05 7.03 -1.05
CA ASP A 91 -20.57 8.28 -0.47
C ASP A 91 -19.55 9.42 -0.59
N PHE A 92 -18.26 9.13 -0.36
CA PHE A 92 -17.17 10.10 -0.48
C PHE A 92 -17.00 10.61 -1.92
N VAL A 93 -17.19 9.76 -2.92
CA VAL A 93 -17.03 10.10 -4.34
C VAL A 93 -18.27 10.80 -4.91
N MET A 94 -19.44 10.64 -4.27
CA MET A 94 -20.66 11.33 -4.68
C MET A 94 -20.59 12.84 -4.39
N ASN A 95 -21.10 13.63 -5.33
CA ASN A 95 -21.36 15.05 -5.12
C ASN A 95 -22.72 15.27 -4.43
N GLU A 96 -22.98 16.51 -3.97
CA GLU A 96 -24.20 16.86 -3.23
C GLU A 96 -25.47 16.58 -4.02
N LYS A 97 -25.51 16.92 -5.32
CA LYS A 97 -26.66 16.64 -6.20
C LYS A 97 -26.99 15.16 -6.32
N GLN A 98 -25.96 14.30 -6.35
CA GLN A 98 -26.14 12.86 -6.41
C GLN A 98 -26.71 12.30 -5.11
N ARG A 99 -26.30 12.87 -3.96
CA ARG A 99 -26.83 12.49 -2.65
C ARG A 99 -28.30 12.90 -2.53
N GLU A 100 -28.64 14.14 -2.91
CA GLU A 100 -30.02 14.60 -2.97
C GLU A 100 -30.88 13.70 -3.85
N LEU A 101 -30.40 13.34 -5.04
CA LEU A 101 -31.11 12.45 -5.96
C LEU A 101 -31.39 11.07 -5.35
N ILE A 102 -30.43 10.50 -4.62
CA ILE A 102 -30.60 9.22 -3.91
C ILE A 102 -31.58 9.35 -2.75
N GLU A 103 -31.56 10.46 -2.01
CA GLU A 103 -32.56 10.73 -0.98
C GLU A 103 -33.98 10.78 -1.56
N PHE A 104 -34.17 11.40 -2.73
CA PHE A 104 -35.48 11.41 -3.39
C PHE A 104 -35.93 10.04 -3.91
N LEU A 105 -35.00 9.14 -4.21
CA LEU A 105 -35.28 7.80 -4.70
C LEU A 105 -35.55 6.78 -3.58
N ASN A 106 -35.70 7.23 -2.33
CA ASN A 106 -36.10 6.38 -1.22
C ASN A 106 -37.63 6.23 -1.10
N GLU A 107 -38.08 5.16 -0.46
CA GLU A 107 -39.50 4.82 -0.34
C GLU A 107 -40.32 5.94 0.34
N GLN A 108 -39.80 6.53 1.42
CA GLN A 108 -40.53 7.56 2.17
C GLN A 108 -40.73 8.84 1.32
N ALA A 109 -39.70 9.26 0.59
CA ALA A 109 -39.75 10.40 -0.30
C ALA A 109 -40.72 10.16 -1.47
N ILE A 110 -40.69 8.95 -2.05
CA ILE A 110 -41.61 8.56 -3.13
C ILE A 110 -43.05 8.53 -2.63
N LEU A 111 -43.33 7.96 -1.45
CA LEU A 111 -44.66 7.91 -0.86
C LEU A 111 -45.19 9.33 -0.54
N ALA A 112 -44.34 10.24 -0.06
CA ALA A 112 -44.72 11.62 0.17
C ALA A 112 -45.09 12.35 -1.14
N LEU A 113 -44.31 12.14 -2.22
CA LEU A 113 -44.61 12.69 -3.53
C LEU A 113 -45.89 12.10 -4.14
N ALA A 114 -46.17 10.82 -3.91
CA ALA A 114 -47.39 10.17 -4.40
C ALA A 114 -48.69 10.77 -3.85
N GLN A 115 -48.63 11.47 -2.71
CA GLN A 115 -49.80 12.17 -2.15
C GLN A 115 -50.14 13.47 -2.91
N THR A 116 -49.16 14.05 -3.61
CA THR A 116 -49.30 15.37 -4.24
C THR A 116 -49.12 15.35 -5.76
N MET A 117 -48.58 14.26 -6.32
CA MET A 117 -48.27 14.10 -7.75
C MET A 117 -49.10 12.97 -8.38
N PRO A 118 -49.68 13.18 -9.59
CA PRO A 118 -50.37 12.13 -10.32
C PRO A 118 -49.48 10.90 -10.59
N PRO A 119 -50.01 9.66 -10.55
CA PRO A 119 -49.19 8.45 -10.69
C PRO A 119 -48.33 8.37 -11.96
N ASN A 120 -48.85 8.85 -13.10
CA ASN A 120 -48.11 8.84 -14.37
C ASN A 120 -46.93 9.83 -14.38
N GLU A 121 -47.11 10.99 -13.75
CA GLU A 121 -46.05 12.00 -13.62
C GLU A 121 -44.97 11.53 -12.66
N LEU A 122 -45.38 10.95 -11.52
CA LEU A 122 -44.47 10.36 -10.53
C LEU A 122 -43.62 9.25 -11.15
N LYS A 123 -44.27 8.33 -11.88
CA LYS A 123 -43.56 7.25 -12.59
C LYS A 123 -42.51 7.82 -13.56
N LYS A 124 -42.88 8.82 -14.36
CA LYS A 124 -41.97 9.45 -15.32
C LYS A 124 -40.80 10.13 -14.60
N LYS A 125 -41.07 10.84 -13.51
CA LYS A 125 -40.04 11.48 -12.69
C LYS A 125 -39.05 10.45 -12.13
N ILE A 126 -39.53 9.38 -11.50
CA ILE A 126 -38.67 8.32 -10.95
C ILE A 126 -37.82 7.69 -12.06
N GLN A 127 -38.39 7.42 -13.23
CA GLN A 127 -37.64 6.87 -14.36
C GLN A 127 -36.52 7.82 -14.81
N THR A 128 -36.83 9.12 -14.99
CA THR A 128 -35.83 10.12 -15.37
C THR A 128 -34.74 10.29 -14.30
N ASP A 129 -35.12 10.31 -13.02
CA ASP A 129 -34.17 10.43 -11.91
C ASP A 129 -33.24 9.21 -11.82
N LEU A 130 -33.77 8.00 -12.03
CA LEU A 130 -32.98 6.76 -12.09
C LEU A 130 -32.03 6.73 -13.29
N GLU A 131 -32.51 7.12 -14.48
CA GLU A 131 -31.68 7.22 -15.68
C GLU A 131 -30.54 8.23 -15.48
N THR A 132 -30.87 9.39 -14.90
CA THR A 132 -29.89 10.43 -14.57
C THR A 132 -28.85 9.89 -13.59
N LEU A 133 -29.29 9.26 -12.50
CA LEU A 133 -28.38 8.65 -11.52
C LEU A 133 -27.49 7.59 -12.17
N SER A 134 -28.04 6.74 -13.03
CA SER A 134 -27.27 5.69 -13.70
C SER A 134 -26.21 6.25 -14.65
N GLN A 135 -26.52 7.33 -15.38
CA GLN A 135 -25.58 7.97 -16.32
C GLN A 135 -24.41 8.66 -15.60
N GLU A 136 -24.63 9.10 -14.37
CA GLU A 136 -23.61 9.71 -13.53
C GLU A 136 -22.52 8.73 -13.06
N PHE A 137 -22.77 7.42 -13.09
CA PHE A 137 -21.80 6.36 -12.79
C PHE A 137 -21.22 5.75 -14.06
N ASP A 138 -20.51 6.58 -14.83
CA ASP A 138 -19.78 6.09 -16.00
C ASP A 138 -18.61 5.16 -15.63
N ILE A 139 -18.02 4.54 -16.65
CA ILE A 139 -16.89 3.60 -16.49
C ILE A 139 -15.71 4.27 -15.76
N GLN A 140 -15.44 5.57 -16.01
CA GLN A 140 -14.32 6.26 -15.39
C GLN A 140 -14.55 6.47 -13.90
N LYS A 141 -15.79 6.81 -13.51
CA LYS A 141 -16.18 7.00 -12.11
C LYS A 141 -16.18 5.67 -11.37
N ILE A 142 -16.70 4.60 -11.97
CA ILE A 142 -16.65 3.24 -11.41
C ILE A 142 -15.19 2.84 -11.14
N GLN A 143 -14.30 3.01 -12.12
CA GLN A 143 -12.87 2.70 -11.95
C GLN A 143 -12.20 3.52 -10.84
N LYS A 144 -12.58 4.79 -10.67
CA LYS A 144 -12.09 5.63 -9.56
C LYS A 144 -12.56 5.12 -8.20
N ILE A 145 -13.82 4.72 -8.09
CA ILE A 145 -14.40 4.12 -6.88
C ILE A 145 -13.65 2.84 -6.53
N ASP A 146 -13.46 1.93 -7.49
CA ASP A 146 -12.76 0.67 -7.29
C ASP A 146 -11.29 0.88 -6.88
N ALA A 147 -10.61 1.83 -7.52
CA ALA A 147 -9.23 2.17 -7.19
C ALA A 147 -9.10 2.75 -5.77
N LEU A 148 -10.04 3.61 -5.36
CA LEU A 148 -10.06 4.17 -4.01
C LEU A 148 -10.36 3.07 -2.96
N TYR A 149 -11.35 2.22 -3.22
CA TYR A 149 -11.67 1.09 -2.37
C TYR A 149 -10.49 0.14 -2.21
N THR A 150 -9.79 -0.20 -3.31
CA THR A 150 -8.60 -1.04 -3.27
C THR A 150 -7.50 -0.45 -2.39
N LYS A 151 -7.25 0.87 -2.49
CA LYS A 151 -6.28 1.55 -1.63
C LYS A 151 -6.69 1.53 -0.16
N LEU A 152 -7.98 1.71 0.12
CA LEU A 152 -8.51 1.62 1.49
C LEU A 152 -8.33 0.21 2.07
N MET A 153 -8.60 -0.85 1.29
CA MET A 153 -8.39 -2.23 1.74
C MET A 153 -6.92 -2.56 1.95
N LEU A 154 -6.02 -2.00 1.13
CA LEU A 154 -4.58 -2.13 1.33
C LEU A 154 -4.14 -1.43 2.63
N PHE A 155 -4.68 -0.23 2.89
CA PHE A 155 -4.41 0.50 4.13
C PHE A 155 -4.97 -0.24 5.35
N GLN A 156 -6.17 -0.81 5.27
CA GLN A 156 -6.73 -1.68 6.31
C GLN A 156 -5.82 -2.87 6.58
N SER A 157 -5.36 -3.57 5.53
CA SER A 157 -4.45 -4.71 5.65
C SER A 157 -3.12 -4.30 6.31
N PHE A 158 -2.60 -3.11 5.98
CA PHE A 158 -1.44 -2.55 6.64
C PHE A 158 -1.70 -2.27 8.12
N CYS A 159 -2.80 -1.61 8.47
CA CYS A 159 -3.15 -1.27 9.86
C CYS A 159 -3.47 -2.48 10.73
N THR A 160 -3.94 -3.57 10.14
CA THR A 160 -4.33 -4.82 10.83
C THR A 160 -3.24 -5.88 10.78
N PHE A 161 -2.09 -5.57 10.19
CA PHE A 161 -0.92 -6.43 10.30
C PHE A 161 -0.49 -6.56 11.77
N ASP A 162 -0.12 -7.77 12.20
CA ASP A 162 0.21 -8.07 13.59
C ASP A 162 1.63 -7.60 13.96
N PHE A 163 1.80 -6.27 14.05
CA PHE A 163 3.04 -5.65 14.51
C PHE A 163 3.34 -5.99 15.96
N TYR A 164 2.33 -6.18 16.80
CA TYR A 164 2.51 -6.56 18.20
C TYR A 164 3.26 -7.90 18.30
N PHE A 165 2.78 -8.95 17.60
CA PHE A 165 3.46 -10.24 17.59
C PHE A 165 4.87 -10.17 17.01
N LEU A 166 5.09 -9.36 15.97
CA LEU A 166 6.42 -9.10 15.43
C LEU A 166 7.34 -8.49 16.51
N LEU A 167 6.86 -7.48 17.24
CA LEU A 167 7.62 -6.79 18.27
C LEU A 167 7.90 -7.67 19.49
N LYS A 168 7.01 -8.62 19.82
CA LYS A 168 7.24 -9.62 20.88
C LYS A 168 8.43 -10.54 20.59
N LYS A 169 8.91 -10.62 19.34
CA LYS A 169 10.15 -11.32 19.00
C LYS A 169 11.41 -10.54 19.40
N PHE A 170 11.29 -9.22 19.55
CA PHE A 170 12.37 -8.34 20.01
C PHE A 170 12.32 -8.11 21.51
N ASP A 171 11.12 -7.99 22.09
CA ASP A 171 10.92 -7.76 23.53
C ASP A 171 9.68 -8.51 24.02
N SER A 172 9.89 -9.56 24.82
CA SER A 172 8.80 -10.37 25.37
C SER A 172 8.02 -9.66 26.48
N SER A 173 8.52 -8.56 27.04
CA SER A 173 7.84 -7.79 28.09
C SER A 173 6.85 -6.75 27.56
N LEU A 174 6.92 -6.43 26.26
CA LEU A 174 6.01 -5.49 25.60
C LEU A 174 4.54 -5.88 25.85
N MET A 175 3.74 -4.92 26.29
CA MET A 175 2.29 -5.05 26.47
C MET A 175 1.54 -4.57 25.23
N GLU A 176 0.46 -5.26 24.89
CA GLU A 176 -0.35 -4.91 23.74
C GLU A 176 -1.07 -3.57 23.96
N ARG A 177 -1.02 -2.68 22.96
CA ARG A 177 -1.63 -1.34 22.99
C ARG A 177 -1.17 -0.41 24.12
N ASP A 178 -0.06 -0.73 24.78
CA ASP A 178 0.62 0.20 25.68
C ASP A 178 1.65 1.02 24.90
N PHE A 179 1.28 2.25 24.54
CA PHE A 179 2.12 3.16 23.75
C PHE A 179 2.88 4.18 24.60
N ASN A 180 2.78 4.06 25.94
CA ASN A 180 3.54 4.83 26.91
C ASN A 180 4.82 4.10 27.38
N TYR A 181 5.03 2.87 26.87
CA TYR A 181 6.24 2.08 27.03
C TYR A 181 7.47 2.77 26.44
#